data_AF-A0A497KP18-F1
#
_entry.id   AF-A0A497KP18-F1
#
_cell.length_a   1.000
_cell.length_b   1.000
_cell.length_c   1.000
_cell.angle_alpha   90.00
_cell.angle_beta   90.00
_cell.angle_gamma   90.00
#
_symmetry.space_group_name_H-M   'P 1'
#
loop_
_entity.id
_entity.type
_entity.pdbx_description
1 polymer ?
#
loop_
_entity_poly.entity_id
_entity_poly.type
_entity_poly.pdbx_seq_one_letter_code
_entity_poly.pdbx_strand_id
1 'polypeptide(L)'
;MIKSIFEYGELTVRIRGKKSFMLVKSDYDAMVNAENIQTALRRLEGTRYQPYISQMLIEEFNLGKAEENLTRAYLDDFSFILSKLKNKRAIEFFREFNCLFEFKTLASILRSIILGIEWEKALEYTVPFGRLDSSTCKRFIEEKNVKNVLGFIEDESLIKEVEKIIEEVEDPILKANMVELALNKYALEKVWGKLLRLKGRDKLAVKLVGITVDMLNIMAILRLKKLEFKPDEIEAFLIPVFYMLEDK
;
A
#
# COMPACT_ATOMS: atom_id res chain seq x y z
N MET A 1 -12.76 19.43 -23.68
CA MET A 1 -13.97 19.26 -22.85
C MET A 1 -14.80 18.06 -23.32
N ILE A 2 -15.11 17.93 -24.61
CA ILE A 2 -15.88 16.80 -25.16
C ILE A 2 -15.18 15.44 -24.93
N LYS A 3 -13.88 15.31 -25.24
CA LYS A 3 -13.12 14.06 -25.04
C LYS A 3 -13.09 13.58 -23.58
N SER A 4 -12.98 14.48 -22.60
CA SER A 4 -12.98 14.10 -21.17
C SER A 4 -14.35 13.60 -20.69
N ILE A 5 -15.45 14.10 -21.28
CA ILE A 5 -16.81 13.62 -20.98
C ILE A 5 -16.96 12.17 -21.47
N PHE A 6 -16.44 11.83 -22.65
CA PHE A 6 -16.47 10.45 -23.16
C PHE A 6 -15.54 9.48 -22.41
N GLU A 7 -14.41 9.97 -21.90
CA GLU A 7 -13.43 9.14 -21.18
C GLU A 7 -13.80 8.93 -19.70
N TYR A 8 -14.46 9.89 -19.05
CA TYR A 8 -14.67 9.89 -17.60
C TYR A 8 -16.12 10.16 -17.15
N GLY A 9 -17.06 10.49 -18.04
CA GLY A 9 -18.41 10.95 -17.67
C GLY A 9 -19.16 9.97 -16.78
N GLU A 10 -19.37 8.73 -17.24
CA GLU A 10 -20.05 7.69 -16.46
C GLU A 10 -19.27 7.34 -15.19
N LEU A 11 -17.95 7.13 -15.32
CA LEU A 11 -17.10 6.73 -14.20
C LEU A 11 -17.12 7.77 -13.08
N THR A 12 -17.03 9.06 -13.41
CA THR A 12 -17.03 10.16 -12.42
C THR A 12 -18.31 10.14 -11.59
N VAL A 13 -19.48 9.95 -12.21
CA VAL A 13 -20.76 9.89 -11.50
C VAL A 13 -20.80 8.69 -10.57
N ARG A 14 -20.40 7.51 -11.06
CA ARG A 14 -20.39 6.28 -10.25
C ARG A 14 -19.41 6.36 -9.07
N ILE A 15 -18.23 6.95 -9.26
CA ILE A 15 -17.26 7.16 -8.18
C ILE A 15 -17.76 8.16 -7.15
N ARG A 16 -18.44 9.25 -7.58
CA ARG A 16 -19.10 10.17 -6.64
C ARG A 16 -20.20 9.47 -5.83
N GLY A 17 -20.99 8.61 -6.47
CA GLY A 17 -21.97 7.77 -5.78
C GLY A 17 -21.31 6.81 -4.78
N LYS A 18 -20.23 6.11 -5.17
CA LYS A 18 -19.48 5.25 -4.24
C LYS A 18 -18.90 6.02 -3.06
N LYS A 19 -18.44 7.26 -3.28
CA LYS A 19 -17.93 8.15 -2.22
C LYS A 19 -19.01 8.54 -1.20
N SER A 20 -20.27 8.70 -1.59
CA SER A 20 -21.33 9.05 -0.63
C SER A 20 -21.68 7.93 0.36
N PHE A 21 -21.21 6.71 0.12
CA PHE A 21 -21.34 5.56 1.01
C PHE A 21 -20.11 5.33 1.91
N MET A 22 -19.15 6.26 1.92
CA MET A 22 -18.05 6.20 2.88
C MET A 22 -18.56 6.44 4.29
N LEU A 23 -17.85 5.86 5.27
CA LEU A 23 -18.17 6.05 6.68
C LEU A 23 -18.12 7.53 7.05
N VAL A 24 -19.10 7.96 7.82
CA VAL A 24 -19.19 9.31 8.39
C VAL A 24 -18.74 9.29 9.84
N LYS A 25 -18.54 10.48 10.43
CA LYS A 25 -18.07 10.61 11.82
C LYS A 25 -18.87 9.77 12.81
N SER A 26 -20.20 9.73 12.69
CA SER A 26 -21.06 8.95 13.59
C SER A 26 -20.89 7.43 13.45
N ASP A 27 -20.42 6.92 12.30
CA ASP A 27 -20.05 5.51 12.17
C ASP A 27 -18.82 5.20 13.02
N TYR A 28 -17.80 6.06 12.95
CA TYR A 28 -16.58 5.93 13.76
C TYR A 28 -16.86 6.09 15.25
N ASP A 29 -17.64 7.12 15.64
CA ASP A 29 -18.01 7.34 17.04
C ASP A 29 -18.78 6.13 17.61
N ALA A 30 -19.67 5.52 16.83
CA ALA A 30 -20.37 4.31 17.25
C ALA A 30 -19.45 3.09 17.42
N MET A 31 -18.46 2.91 16.52
CA MET A 31 -17.49 1.81 16.62
C MET A 31 -16.54 1.99 17.81
N VAL A 32 -16.10 3.21 18.11
CA VAL A 32 -15.22 3.51 19.25
C VAL A 32 -15.94 3.29 20.59
N ASN A 33 -17.23 3.61 20.66
CA ASN A 33 -18.04 3.43 21.88
C ASN A 33 -18.65 2.02 22.00
N ALA A 34 -18.33 1.11 21.09
CA ALA A 34 -18.83 -0.26 21.14
C ALA A 34 -18.21 -1.03 22.31
N GLU A 35 -19.02 -1.86 22.98
CA GLU A 35 -18.59 -2.65 24.14
C GLU A 35 -17.54 -3.72 23.78
N ASN A 36 -17.51 -4.16 22.52
CA ASN A 36 -16.59 -5.15 22.01
C ASN A 36 -16.46 -5.04 20.48
N ILE A 37 -15.49 -5.78 19.92
CA ILE A 37 -15.16 -5.72 18.50
C ILE A 37 -16.28 -6.23 17.58
N GLN A 38 -17.08 -7.20 18.05
CA GLN A 38 -18.23 -7.70 17.29
C GLN A 38 -19.29 -6.61 17.15
N THR A 39 -19.60 -5.88 18.22
CA THR A 39 -20.52 -4.73 18.18
C THR A 39 -19.98 -3.62 17.29
N ALA A 40 -18.67 -3.35 17.31
CA ALA A 40 -18.04 -2.40 16.39
C ALA A 40 -18.22 -2.83 14.93
N LEU A 41 -17.91 -4.09 14.60
CA LEU A 41 -18.06 -4.63 13.24
C LEU A 41 -19.51 -4.61 12.74
N ARG A 42 -20.50 -4.86 13.60
CA ARG A 42 -21.93 -4.77 13.23
C ARG A 42 -22.30 -3.39 12.68
N ARG A 43 -21.56 -2.32 13.06
CA ARG A 43 -21.80 -1.00 12.48
C ARG A 43 -21.64 -0.98 10.95
N LEU A 44 -20.73 -1.82 10.43
CA LEU A 44 -20.45 -1.94 9.00
C LEU A 44 -21.54 -2.70 8.23
N GLU A 45 -22.40 -3.47 8.91
CA GLU A 45 -23.50 -4.22 8.28
C GLU A 45 -24.56 -3.30 7.65
N GLY A 46 -24.77 -2.11 8.25
CA GLY A 46 -25.66 -1.09 7.69
C GLY A 46 -25.05 -0.28 6.55
N THR A 47 -23.89 -0.68 6.05
CA THR A 47 -23.11 0.10 5.07
C THR A 47 -22.80 -0.73 3.83
N ARG A 48 -22.13 -0.11 2.85
CA ARG A 48 -21.64 -0.81 1.66
C ARG A 48 -20.63 -1.94 1.94
N TYR A 49 -20.13 -2.04 3.17
CA TYR A 49 -19.15 -3.05 3.59
C TYR A 49 -19.79 -4.38 4.02
N GLN A 50 -21.12 -4.44 4.13
CA GLN A 50 -21.86 -5.64 4.54
C GLN A 50 -21.40 -6.93 3.84
N PRO A 51 -21.24 -6.98 2.50
CA PRO A 51 -20.86 -8.22 1.81
C PRO A 51 -19.49 -8.76 2.23
N TYR A 52 -18.63 -7.90 2.77
CA TYR A 52 -17.25 -8.22 3.16
C TYR A 52 -17.15 -8.62 4.63
N ILE A 53 -18.10 -8.21 5.48
CA ILE A 53 -18.00 -8.39 6.94
C ILE A 53 -19.02 -9.38 7.50
N SER A 54 -20.09 -9.73 6.77
CA SER A 54 -21.17 -10.56 7.32
C SER A 54 -20.73 -11.94 7.82
N GLN A 55 -19.79 -12.60 7.14
CA GLN A 55 -19.26 -13.89 7.62
C GLN A 55 -18.48 -13.74 8.93
N MET A 56 -17.86 -12.58 9.16
CA MET A 56 -17.08 -12.33 10.37
C MET A 56 -17.96 -12.03 11.59
N LEU A 57 -19.25 -11.73 11.40
CA LEU A 57 -20.17 -11.47 12.51
C LEU A 57 -20.62 -12.73 13.24
N ILE A 58 -20.46 -13.90 12.61
CA ILE A 58 -20.83 -15.22 13.14
C ILE A 58 -19.63 -16.05 13.59
N GLU A 59 -18.42 -15.63 13.23
CA GLU A 59 -17.16 -16.28 13.60
C GLU A 59 -16.47 -15.55 14.76
N GLU A 60 -15.48 -16.21 15.36
CA GLU A 60 -14.54 -15.51 16.24
C GLU A 60 -13.78 -14.44 15.47
N PHE A 61 -13.61 -13.26 16.08
CA PHE A 61 -12.95 -12.15 15.43
C PHE A 61 -11.48 -12.50 15.12
N ASN A 62 -11.08 -12.25 13.89
CA ASN A 62 -9.70 -12.38 13.45
C ASN A 62 -9.30 -11.13 12.65
N LEU A 63 -8.28 -10.41 13.14
CA LEU A 63 -7.81 -9.17 12.53
C LEU A 63 -7.33 -9.38 11.09
N GLY A 64 -6.59 -10.47 10.81
CA GLY A 64 -6.12 -10.79 9.47
C GLY A 64 -7.26 -10.99 8.47
N LYS A 65 -8.30 -11.75 8.85
CA LYS A 65 -9.51 -11.92 8.03
C LYS A 65 -10.23 -10.59 7.81
N ALA A 66 -10.27 -9.72 8.83
CA ALA A 66 -10.87 -8.39 8.73
C ALA A 66 -10.15 -7.53 7.68
N GLU A 67 -8.83 -7.42 7.81
CA GLU A 67 -7.98 -6.68 6.89
C GLU A 67 -8.07 -7.23 5.46
N GLU A 68 -8.06 -8.56 5.29
CA GLU A 68 -8.19 -9.18 3.97
C GLU A 68 -9.54 -8.85 3.31
N ASN A 69 -10.65 -8.97 4.06
CA ASN A 69 -11.98 -8.69 3.53
C ASN A 69 -12.18 -7.20 3.21
N LEU A 70 -11.68 -6.29 4.04
CA LEU A 70 -11.72 -4.85 3.77
C LEU A 70 -10.80 -4.46 2.62
N THR A 71 -9.64 -5.12 2.49
CA THR A 71 -8.76 -4.98 1.34
C THR A 71 -9.43 -5.48 0.06
N ARG A 72 -10.19 -6.58 0.13
CA ARG A 72 -11.02 -7.04 -1.00
C ARG A 72 -12.05 -5.99 -1.41
N ALA A 73 -12.71 -5.32 -0.46
CA ALA A 73 -13.62 -4.22 -0.75
C ALA A 73 -12.93 -3.05 -1.49
N TYR A 74 -11.69 -2.74 -1.10
CA TYR A 74 -10.86 -1.76 -1.81
C TYR A 74 -10.50 -2.23 -3.23
N LEU A 75 -10.04 -3.47 -3.38
CA LEU A 75 -9.64 -4.06 -4.66
C LEU A 75 -10.82 -4.17 -5.64
N ASP A 76 -12.03 -4.40 -5.16
CA ASP A 76 -13.25 -4.41 -5.98
C ASP A 76 -13.57 -3.01 -6.51
N ASP A 77 -13.42 -1.96 -5.68
CA ASP A 77 -13.57 -0.58 -6.13
C ASP A 77 -12.50 -0.19 -7.15
N PHE A 78 -11.27 -0.63 -6.92
CA PHE A 78 -10.16 -0.42 -7.83
C PHE A 78 -10.37 -1.14 -9.18
N SER A 79 -10.79 -2.40 -9.13
CA SER A 79 -11.13 -3.21 -10.32
C SER A 79 -12.29 -2.61 -11.09
N PHE A 80 -13.31 -2.12 -10.38
CA PHE A 80 -14.42 -1.39 -10.98
C PHE A 80 -13.92 -0.15 -11.75
N ILE A 81 -13.04 0.67 -11.15
CA ILE A 81 -12.43 1.83 -11.81
C ILE A 81 -11.73 1.40 -13.10
N LEU A 82 -10.80 0.43 -13.01
CA LEU A 82 -10.04 -0.04 -14.17
C LEU A 82 -10.94 -0.60 -15.28
N SER A 83 -12.03 -1.30 -14.94
CA SER A 83 -12.95 -1.88 -15.92
C SER A 83 -13.71 -0.84 -16.76
N LYS A 84 -13.84 0.40 -16.25
CA LYS A 84 -14.60 1.48 -16.87
C LYS A 84 -13.72 2.60 -17.42
N LEU A 85 -12.48 2.67 -16.98
CA LEU A 85 -11.52 3.69 -17.40
C LEU A 85 -11.11 3.44 -18.86
N LYS A 86 -11.20 4.49 -19.69
CA LYS A 86 -10.84 4.41 -21.13
C LYS A 86 -9.49 5.08 -21.44
N ASN A 87 -9.05 5.98 -20.57
CA ASN A 87 -7.81 6.71 -20.78
C ASN A 87 -6.59 5.82 -20.47
N LYS A 88 -5.85 5.43 -21.51
CA LYS A 88 -4.69 4.53 -21.40
C LYS A 88 -3.66 4.98 -20.36
N ARG A 89 -3.38 6.28 -20.25
CA ARG A 89 -2.38 6.80 -19.32
C ARG A 89 -2.85 6.70 -17.87
N ALA A 90 -4.13 6.97 -17.64
CA ALA A 90 -4.73 6.78 -16.33
C ALA A 90 -4.77 5.30 -15.96
N ILE A 91 -5.09 4.38 -16.89
CA ILE A 91 -5.03 2.92 -16.65
C ILE A 91 -3.62 2.49 -16.24
N GLU A 92 -2.60 2.91 -16.99
CA GLU A 92 -1.20 2.63 -16.67
C GLU A 92 -0.81 3.16 -15.28
N PHE A 93 -1.21 4.40 -14.95
CA PHE A 93 -0.98 4.99 -13.64
C PHE A 93 -1.66 4.20 -12.52
N PHE A 94 -2.96 3.89 -12.64
CA PHE A 94 -3.68 3.16 -11.61
C PHE A 94 -3.07 1.77 -11.38
N ARG A 95 -2.73 1.04 -12.45
CA ARG A 95 -2.08 -0.29 -12.33
C ARG A 95 -0.78 -0.20 -11.52
N GLU A 96 0.09 0.75 -11.86
CA GLU A 96 1.33 0.96 -11.12
C GLU A 96 1.07 1.38 -9.67
N PHE A 97 0.07 2.27 -9.45
CA PHE A 97 -0.34 2.69 -8.12
C PHE A 97 -0.88 1.53 -7.27
N ASN A 98 -1.51 0.53 -7.89
CA ASN A 98 -1.94 -0.68 -7.19
C ASN A 98 -0.75 -1.57 -6.82
N CYS A 99 0.22 -1.72 -7.72
CA CYS A 99 1.45 -2.48 -7.46
C CYS A 99 2.25 -1.90 -6.28
N LEU A 100 2.17 -0.60 -6.01
CA LEU A 100 2.76 0.00 -4.81
C LEU A 100 2.35 -0.71 -3.51
N PHE A 101 1.08 -1.12 -3.40
CA PHE A 101 0.61 -1.82 -2.21
C PHE A 101 1.10 -3.27 -2.15
N GLU A 102 1.25 -3.96 -3.29
CA GLU A 102 1.92 -5.26 -3.33
C GLU A 102 3.38 -5.15 -2.83
N PHE A 103 4.11 -4.11 -3.24
CA PHE A 103 5.47 -3.86 -2.73
C PHE A 103 5.51 -3.57 -1.23
N LYS A 104 4.50 -2.88 -0.68
CA LYS A 104 4.39 -2.69 0.77
C LYS A 104 4.18 -4.01 1.51
N THR A 105 3.34 -4.90 0.97
CA THR A 105 3.15 -6.25 1.52
C THR A 105 4.44 -7.08 1.43
N LEU A 106 5.16 -7.03 0.30
CA LEU A 106 6.47 -7.69 0.16
C LEU A 106 7.47 -7.17 1.20
N ALA A 107 7.54 -5.86 1.41
CA ALA A 107 8.42 -5.25 2.41
C ALA A 107 8.07 -5.71 3.83
N SER A 108 6.79 -5.82 4.18
CA SER A 108 6.38 -6.29 5.52
C SER A 108 6.67 -7.79 5.72
N ILE A 109 6.54 -8.61 4.67
CA ILE A 109 6.92 -10.03 4.69
C ILE A 109 8.43 -10.16 4.90
N LEU A 110 9.25 -9.50 4.09
CA LEU A 110 10.71 -9.54 4.23
C LEU A 110 11.16 -9.03 5.60
N ARG A 111 10.55 -7.94 6.09
CA ARG A 111 10.79 -7.44 7.45
C ARG A 111 10.50 -8.51 8.51
N SER A 112 9.39 -9.23 8.38
CA SER A 112 9.03 -10.29 9.33
C SER A 112 10.03 -11.44 9.29
N ILE A 113 10.46 -11.85 8.10
CA ILE A 113 11.49 -12.90 7.92
C ILE A 113 12.82 -12.46 8.54
N ILE A 114 13.29 -11.25 8.23
CA ILE A 114 14.57 -10.70 8.71
C ILE A 114 14.59 -10.57 10.23
N LEU A 115 13.49 -10.11 10.83
CA LEU A 115 13.38 -9.91 12.27
C LEU A 115 12.94 -11.15 13.04
N GLY A 116 12.69 -12.27 12.34
CA GLY A 116 12.21 -13.51 12.96
C GLY A 116 10.83 -13.36 13.61
N ILE A 117 9.96 -12.54 13.04
CA ILE A 117 8.60 -12.32 13.56
C ILE A 117 7.67 -13.39 13.00
N GLU A 118 7.04 -14.12 13.90
CA GLU A 118 6.07 -15.17 13.58
C GLU A 118 4.77 -14.59 13.02
N TRP A 119 4.04 -15.40 12.25
CA TRP A 119 2.87 -14.96 11.48
C TRP A 119 1.80 -14.26 12.33
N GLU A 120 1.50 -14.79 13.51
CA GLU A 120 0.47 -14.25 14.42
C GLU A 120 0.77 -12.81 14.80
N LYS A 121 2.05 -12.47 15.00
CA LYS A 121 2.48 -11.10 15.30
C LYS A 121 2.62 -10.28 14.02
N ALA A 122 3.02 -10.89 12.91
CA ALA A 122 3.14 -10.23 11.61
C ALA A 122 1.81 -9.70 11.08
N LEU A 123 0.70 -10.33 11.44
CA LEU A 123 -0.66 -9.87 11.12
C LEU A 123 -0.99 -8.46 11.59
N GLU A 124 -0.30 -7.94 12.63
CA GLU A 124 -0.53 -6.58 13.13
C GLU A 124 -0.06 -5.49 12.17
N TYR A 125 0.84 -5.82 11.23
CA TYR A 125 1.46 -4.83 10.34
C TYR A 125 1.66 -5.32 8.90
N THR A 126 1.35 -6.59 8.60
CA THR A 126 1.32 -7.14 7.24
C THR A 126 -0.11 -7.17 6.74
N VAL A 127 -0.42 -6.27 5.81
CA VAL A 127 -1.72 -6.24 5.14
C VAL A 127 -1.60 -7.04 3.83
N PRO A 128 -2.28 -8.20 3.72
CA PRO A 128 -2.33 -8.96 2.47
C PRO A 128 -2.92 -8.11 1.34
N PHE A 129 -2.34 -8.15 0.15
CA PHE A 129 -2.79 -7.29 -0.96
C PHE A 129 -2.56 -7.94 -2.32
N GLY A 130 -3.53 -7.82 -3.23
CA GLY A 130 -3.42 -8.27 -4.61
C GLY A 130 -3.12 -9.78 -4.70
N ARG A 131 -1.99 -10.13 -5.31
CA ARG A 131 -1.53 -11.53 -5.46
C ARG A 131 -1.01 -12.16 -4.15
N LEU A 132 -0.82 -11.36 -3.10
CA LEU A 132 -0.28 -11.78 -1.80
C LEU A 132 -1.43 -11.88 -0.79
N ASP A 133 -2.22 -12.94 -0.88
CA ASP A 133 -3.28 -13.21 0.09
C ASP A 133 -2.72 -13.67 1.46
N SER A 134 -3.59 -13.78 2.48
CA SER A 134 -3.17 -14.16 3.84
C SER A 134 -2.43 -15.49 3.87
N SER A 135 -2.85 -16.47 3.05
CA SER A 135 -2.24 -17.79 3.00
C SER A 135 -0.83 -17.75 2.40
N THR A 136 -0.65 -16.94 1.38
CA THR A 136 0.63 -16.72 0.69
C THR A 136 1.59 -15.96 1.60
N CYS A 137 1.13 -14.91 2.26
CA CYS A 137 1.92 -14.15 3.24
C CYS A 137 2.39 -15.04 4.38
N LYS A 138 1.46 -15.82 4.98
CA LYS A 138 1.74 -16.77 6.04
C LYS A 138 2.82 -17.76 5.62
N ARG A 139 2.65 -18.40 4.47
CA ARG A 139 3.59 -19.37 3.93
C ARG A 139 5.00 -18.79 3.79
N PHE A 140 5.13 -17.59 3.24
CA PHE A 140 6.45 -16.97 3.08
C PHE A 140 7.14 -16.64 4.40
N ILE A 141 6.38 -16.17 5.39
CA ILE A 141 6.92 -15.82 6.72
C ILE A 141 7.35 -17.10 7.46
N GLU A 142 6.52 -18.14 7.44
CA GLU A 142 6.80 -19.42 8.13
C GLU A 142 7.94 -20.20 7.46
N GLU A 143 8.00 -20.25 6.13
CA GLU A 143 9.09 -20.89 5.38
C GLU A 143 10.42 -20.13 5.50
N LYS A 144 10.39 -18.87 5.95
CA LYS A 144 11.55 -17.96 6.07
C LYS A 144 12.38 -17.88 4.78
N ASN A 145 11.71 -18.03 3.63
CA ASN A 145 12.36 -18.15 2.33
C ASN A 145 12.33 -16.83 1.56
N VAL A 146 13.39 -16.04 1.73
CA VAL A 146 13.59 -14.75 1.04
C VAL A 146 13.53 -14.90 -0.48
N LYS A 147 14.13 -15.95 -1.07
CA LYS A 147 14.17 -16.14 -2.53
C LYS A 147 12.77 -16.29 -3.12
N ASN A 148 11.88 -17.01 -2.45
CA ASN A 148 10.49 -17.16 -2.89
C ASN A 148 9.76 -15.80 -2.91
N VAL A 149 10.04 -14.94 -1.93
CA VAL A 149 9.45 -13.59 -1.86
C VAL A 149 10.00 -12.69 -2.96
N LEU A 150 11.31 -12.72 -3.20
CA LEU A 150 11.96 -11.96 -4.27
C LEU A 150 11.49 -12.39 -5.67
N GLY A 151 11.05 -13.65 -5.84
CA GLY A 151 10.44 -14.13 -7.08
C GLY A 151 9.16 -13.40 -7.50
N PHE A 152 8.57 -12.55 -6.65
CA PHE A 152 7.43 -11.69 -7.00
C PHE A 152 7.85 -10.35 -7.62
N ILE A 153 9.14 -10.05 -7.59
CA ILE A 153 9.73 -8.86 -8.17
C ILE A 153 10.18 -9.21 -9.60
N GLU A 154 9.77 -8.43 -10.59
CA GLU A 154 10.17 -8.66 -11.99
C GLU A 154 11.52 -8.02 -12.33
N ASP A 155 11.99 -7.09 -11.50
CA ASP A 155 13.17 -6.27 -11.75
C ASP A 155 14.43 -6.86 -11.12
N GLU A 156 15.28 -7.41 -11.99
CA GLU A 156 16.53 -8.05 -11.59
C GLU A 156 17.50 -7.09 -10.87
N SER A 157 17.47 -5.79 -11.19
CA SER A 157 18.34 -4.82 -10.51
C SER A 157 17.89 -4.63 -9.06
N LEU A 158 16.59 -4.52 -8.83
CA LEU A 158 16.04 -4.42 -7.49
C LEU A 158 16.28 -5.70 -6.68
N ILE A 159 16.12 -6.88 -7.29
CA ILE A 159 16.41 -8.16 -6.64
C ILE A 159 17.85 -8.17 -6.13
N LYS A 160 18.82 -7.84 -6.99
CA LYS A 160 20.24 -7.79 -6.62
C LYS A 160 20.54 -6.77 -5.53
N GLU A 161 19.90 -5.61 -5.58
CA GLU A 161 20.03 -4.60 -4.54
C GLU A 161 19.56 -5.13 -3.18
N VAL A 162 18.39 -5.78 -3.14
CA VAL A 162 17.84 -6.37 -1.91
C VAL A 162 18.68 -7.54 -1.41
N GLU A 163 19.13 -8.44 -2.29
CA GLU A 163 20.02 -9.55 -1.93
C GLU A 163 21.32 -9.03 -1.32
N LYS A 164 21.94 -8.01 -1.94
CA LYS A 164 23.14 -7.36 -1.43
C LYS A 164 22.93 -6.81 -0.02
N ILE A 165 21.82 -6.10 0.23
CA ILE A 165 21.49 -5.58 1.56
C ILE A 165 21.36 -6.74 2.58
N ILE A 166 20.73 -7.85 2.17
CA ILE A 166 20.52 -9.00 3.04
C ILE A 166 21.83 -9.72 3.38
N GLU A 167 22.79 -9.76 2.45
CA GLU A 167 24.09 -10.40 2.62
C GLU A 167 25.09 -9.52 3.40
N GLU A 168 25.16 -8.22 3.09
CA GLU A 168 26.22 -7.33 3.60
C GLU A 168 25.89 -6.66 4.95
N VAL A 169 24.61 -6.48 5.29
CA VAL A 169 24.21 -5.81 6.53
C VAL A 169 24.08 -6.84 7.65
N GLU A 170 24.76 -6.66 8.77
CA GLU A 170 24.67 -7.61 9.89
C GLU A 170 23.46 -7.34 10.79
N ASP A 171 23.23 -6.08 11.18
CA ASP A 171 22.15 -5.70 12.09
C ASP A 171 20.76 -5.94 11.46
N PRO A 172 19.91 -6.80 12.06
CA PRO A 172 18.61 -7.16 11.48
C PRO A 172 17.64 -5.97 11.38
N ILE A 173 17.69 -5.03 12.32
CA ILE A 173 16.81 -3.86 12.33
C ILE A 173 17.18 -2.95 11.16
N LEU A 174 18.47 -2.67 11.00
CA LEU A 174 18.99 -1.88 9.90
C LEU A 174 18.70 -2.54 8.56
N LYS A 175 18.99 -3.83 8.44
CA LYS A 175 18.71 -4.64 7.24
C LYS A 175 17.25 -4.53 6.83
N ALA A 176 16.31 -4.76 7.74
CA ALA A 176 14.88 -4.68 7.46
C ALA A 176 14.46 -3.27 7.02
N ASN A 177 15.04 -2.22 7.61
CA ASN A 177 14.76 -0.83 7.19
C ASN A 177 15.31 -0.51 5.79
N MET A 178 16.55 -0.93 5.48
CA MET A 178 17.16 -0.70 4.17
C MET A 178 16.39 -1.42 3.06
N VAL A 179 15.97 -2.67 3.30
CA VAL A 179 15.12 -3.43 2.35
C VAL A 179 13.78 -2.73 2.12
N GLU A 180 13.09 -2.29 3.19
CA GLU A 180 11.83 -1.55 3.06
C GLU A 180 12.01 -0.25 2.26
N LEU A 181 13.09 0.49 2.51
CA LEU A 181 13.39 1.73 1.80
C LEU A 181 13.66 1.49 0.31
N ALA A 182 14.45 0.47 -0.04
CA ALA A 182 14.74 0.11 -1.44
C ALA A 182 13.46 -0.25 -2.20
N LEU A 183 12.60 -1.11 -1.63
CA LEU A 183 11.33 -1.50 -2.25
C LEU A 183 10.37 -0.32 -2.41
N ASN A 184 10.25 0.53 -1.37
CA ASN A 184 9.40 1.72 -1.42
C ASN A 184 9.89 2.72 -2.47
N LYS A 185 11.21 2.95 -2.54
CA LYS A 185 11.84 3.83 -3.53
C LYS A 185 11.51 3.36 -4.94
N TYR A 186 11.80 2.10 -5.23
CA TYR A 186 11.53 1.50 -6.53
C TYR A 186 10.05 1.62 -6.94
N ALA A 187 9.14 1.22 -6.06
CA ALA A 187 7.71 1.24 -6.36
C ALA A 187 7.20 2.67 -6.63
N LEU A 188 7.64 3.65 -5.82
CA LEU A 188 7.20 5.03 -5.96
C LEU A 188 7.80 5.73 -7.18
N GLU A 189 9.05 5.43 -7.55
CA GLU A 189 9.65 5.95 -8.78
C GLU A 189 8.85 5.51 -10.02
N LYS A 190 8.40 4.25 -10.06
CA LYS A 190 7.54 3.76 -11.15
C LYS A 190 6.19 4.45 -11.17
N VAL A 191 5.53 4.57 -10.02
CA VAL A 191 4.27 5.31 -9.88
C VAL A 191 4.44 6.75 -10.37
N TRP A 192 5.51 7.42 -9.95
CA TRP A 192 5.82 8.79 -10.33
C TRP A 192 6.04 8.92 -11.83
N GLY A 193 6.80 7.99 -12.43
CA GLY A 193 7.02 7.93 -13.87
C GLY A 193 5.71 7.81 -14.67
N LYS A 194 4.74 7.01 -14.22
CA LYS A 194 3.41 6.95 -14.86
C LYS A 194 2.59 8.21 -14.61
N LEU A 195 2.65 8.75 -13.40
CA LEU A 195 1.91 9.93 -12.97
C LEU A 195 2.27 11.17 -13.80
N LEU A 196 3.56 11.39 -14.09
CA LEU A 196 4.03 12.53 -14.90
C LEU A 196 3.50 12.49 -16.34
N ARG A 197 3.11 11.31 -16.84
CA ARG A 197 2.52 11.14 -18.18
C ARG A 197 1.07 11.61 -18.25
N LEU A 198 0.38 11.78 -17.12
CA LEU A 198 -0.99 12.28 -17.07
C LEU A 198 -1.08 13.70 -17.65
N LYS A 199 -2.26 14.06 -18.17
CA LYS A 199 -2.50 15.33 -18.87
C LYS A 199 -3.77 16.01 -18.38
N GLY A 200 -3.85 17.32 -18.58
CA GLY A 200 -5.03 18.10 -18.22
C GLY A 200 -5.34 18.01 -16.72
N ARG A 201 -6.61 17.79 -16.38
CA ARG A 201 -7.07 17.71 -14.98
C ARG A 201 -6.51 16.50 -14.22
N ASP A 202 -6.13 15.44 -14.92
CA ASP A 202 -5.59 14.24 -14.28
C ASP A 202 -4.24 14.51 -13.58
N LYS A 203 -3.53 15.57 -14.00
CA LYS A 203 -2.31 16.04 -13.32
C LYS A 203 -2.55 16.49 -11.87
N LEU A 204 -3.80 16.72 -11.44
CA LEU A 204 -4.09 16.99 -10.03
C LEU A 204 -3.65 15.84 -9.11
N ALA A 205 -3.55 14.61 -9.63
CA ALA A 205 -3.02 13.48 -8.87
C ALA A 205 -1.53 13.65 -8.48
N VAL A 206 -0.76 14.49 -9.20
CA VAL A 206 0.64 14.83 -8.85
C VAL A 206 0.71 15.37 -7.43
N LYS A 207 -0.23 16.23 -7.04
CA LYS A 207 -0.26 16.80 -5.68
C LYS A 207 -0.45 15.73 -4.61
N LEU A 208 -1.34 14.77 -4.83
CA LEU A 208 -1.67 13.75 -3.83
C LEU A 208 -0.51 12.76 -3.63
N VAL A 209 0.10 12.31 -4.73
CA VAL A 209 1.26 11.41 -4.66
C VAL A 209 2.49 12.16 -4.18
N GLY A 210 2.73 13.39 -4.64
CA GLY A 210 3.88 14.20 -4.27
C GLY A 210 3.96 14.46 -2.76
N ILE A 211 2.84 14.87 -2.14
CA ILE A 211 2.76 15.03 -0.67
C ILE A 211 3.06 13.69 0.05
N THR A 212 2.61 12.58 -0.51
CA THR A 212 2.87 11.25 0.06
C THR A 212 4.36 10.90 0.00
N VAL A 213 5.02 11.22 -1.11
CA VAL A 213 6.47 11.02 -1.26
C VAL A 213 7.25 11.92 -0.30
N ASP A 214 6.89 13.20 -0.18
CA ASP A 214 7.53 14.11 0.78
C ASP A 214 7.43 13.57 2.22
N MET A 215 6.24 13.11 2.62
CA MET A 215 6.05 12.50 3.95
C MET A 215 6.91 11.26 4.14
N LEU A 216 7.02 10.39 3.12
CA LEU A 216 7.85 9.19 3.20
C LEU A 216 9.35 9.52 3.27
N ASN A 217 9.81 10.51 2.51
CA ASN A 217 11.18 11.01 2.60
C ASN A 217 11.49 11.59 3.98
N ILE A 218 10.59 12.41 4.55
CA ILE A 218 10.75 12.93 5.91
C ILE A 218 10.84 11.78 6.92
N MET A 219 9.95 10.79 6.84
CA MET A 219 9.98 9.63 7.72
C MET A 219 11.26 8.80 7.56
N ALA A 220 11.75 8.63 6.33
CA ALA A 220 13.01 7.94 6.04
C ALA A 220 14.19 8.69 6.66
N ILE A 221 14.28 10.00 6.47
CA ILE A 221 15.34 10.85 7.07
C ILE A 221 15.33 10.72 8.60
N LEU A 222 14.16 10.83 9.24
CA LEU A 222 14.06 10.72 10.70
C LEU A 222 14.48 9.34 11.21
N ARG A 223 14.07 8.27 10.52
CA ARG A 223 14.45 6.89 10.86
C ARG A 223 15.96 6.67 10.69
N LEU A 224 16.54 7.09 9.57
CA LEU A 224 17.96 6.89 9.29
C LEU A 224 18.87 7.75 10.18
N LYS A 225 18.45 8.99 10.52
CA LYS A 225 19.15 9.80 11.54
C LYS A 225 19.17 9.12 12.91
N LYS A 226 18.07 8.47 13.30
CA LYS A 226 18.02 7.70 14.54
C LYS A 226 18.96 6.49 14.51
N LEU A 227 19.27 5.97 13.32
CA LEU A 227 20.25 4.90 13.08
C LEU A 227 21.67 5.45 12.82
N GLU A 228 21.91 6.74 13.09
CA GLU A 228 23.22 7.40 12.99
C GLU A 228 23.83 7.45 11.58
N PHE A 229 23.00 7.35 10.53
CA PHE A 229 23.44 7.52 9.14
C PHE A 229 23.89 8.96 8.87
N LYS A 230 24.94 9.11 8.06
CA LYS A 230 25.41 10.41 7.57
C LYS A 230 24.49 10.95 6.47
N PRO A 231 24.41 12.28 6.29
CA PRO A 231 23.56 12.90 5.25
C PRO A 231 23.74 12.27 3.86
N ASP A 232 24.97 12.10 3.39
CA ASP A 232 25.27 11.53 2.07
C ASP A 232 24.76 10.08 1.92
N GLU A 233 24.76 9.31 3.02
CA GLU A 233 24.25 7.93 3.03
C GLU A 233 22.71 7.93 3.01
N ILE A 234 22.07 8.88 3.69
CA ILE A 234 20.62 9.04 3.72
C ILE A 234 20.07 9.36 2.33
N GLU A 235 20.75 10.25 1.59
CA GLU A 235 20.34 10.68 0.24
C GLU A 235 20.16 9.51 -0.73
N ALA A 236 20.98 8.46 -0.61
CA ALA A 236 20.88 7.27 -1.45
C ALA A 236 19.52 6.54 -1.32
N PHE A 237 18.87 6.63 -0.16
CA PHE A 237 17.59 5.98 0.14
C PHE A 237 16.37 6.86 -0.14
N LEU A 238 16.56 8.14 -0.42
CA LEU A 238 15.44 9.03 -0.70
C LEU A 238 14.85 8.75 -2.06
N ILE A 239 13.53 8.91 -2.15
CA ILE A 239 12.82 8.93 -3.42
C ILE A 239 13.16 10.29 -4.07
N PRO A 240 13.69 10.33 -5.31
CA PRO A 240 14.17 11.56 -5.97
C PRO A 240 13.01 12.41 -6.50
N VAL A 241 12.09 12.77 -5.61
CA VAL A 241 10.87 13.53 -5.85
C VAL A 241 10.63 14.41 -4.62
N PHE A 242 10.56 15.72 -4.84
CA PHE A 242 10.42 16.72 -3.77
C PHE A 242 9.31 17.69 -4.17
N TYR A 243 8.06 17.44 -3.76
CA TYR A 243 6.92 18.19 -4.31
C TYR A 243 6.68 19.52 -3.58
N MET A 244 6.65 19.50 -2.25
CA MET A 244 6.57 20.69 -1.39
C MET A 244 7.91 21.01 -0.72
N LEU A 245 8.93 20.18 -0.94
CA LEU A 245 10.26 20.26 -0.33
C LEU A 245 11.32 20.86 -1.26
N GLU A 246 10.97 21.20 -2.51
CA GLU A 246 11.83 22.00 -3.38
C GLU A 246 11.99 23.42 -2.80
N ASP A 247 13.24 23.90 -2.72
CA ASP A 247 13.52 25.31 -2.49
C ASP A 247 12.89 26.14 -3.62
N LYS A 248 12.15 27.19 -3.23
CA LYS A 248 11.70 28.22 -4.17
C LYS A 248 12.81 29.19 -4.52
#